data_AF-A0A3B1AZK6-F1
#
_entry.id   AF-A0A3B1AZK6-F1
#
_cell.length_a   1.000
_cell.length_b   1.000
_cell.length_c   1.000
_cell.angle_alpha   90.00
_cell.angle_beta   90.00
_cell.angle_gamma   90.00
#
_symmetry.space_group_name_H-M   'P 1'
#
loop_
_entity.id
_entity.type
_entity.pdbx_description
1 polymer ?
#
loop_
_entity_poly.entity_id
_entity_poly.type
_entity_poly.pdbx_seq_one_letter_code
_entity_poly.pdbx_strand_id
1 'polypeptide(L)'
;MKILRVIGGLETTFGGPSFSATNSIYACLGNHNNQIDLVVPTNGTDEVDRGFSQLINELTKKGVIVHTANLTPYFGGLARKYGISIHLLKWIKENINEYDVIHCHSAWVAPTIFAIFQARRKNIP
;
A
#
# COMPACT_ATOMS: atom_id res chain seq x y z
N MET A 1 -5.63 16.23 -6.86
CA MET A 1 -4.73 15.84 -5.75
C MET A 1 -4.29 14.40 -5.94
N LYS A 2 -3.00 14.13 -5.93
CA LYS A 2 -2.44 12.77 -6.04
C LYS A 2 -2.20 12.23 -4.63
N ILE A 3 -2.87 11.14 -4.29
CA ILE A 3 -2.88 10.56 -2.93
C ILE A 3 -2.21 9.19 -3.00
N LEU A 4 -1.14 9.01 -2.22
CA LEU A 4 -0.53 7.69 -2.04
C LEU A 4 -1.15 6.99 -0.84
N ARG A 5 -1.71 5.81 -1.07
CA ARG A 5 -2.19 4.90 -0.03
C ARG A 5 -1.11 3.86 0.22
N VAL A 6 -0.69 3.70 1.47
CA VAL A 6 0.33 2.71 1.85
C VAL A 6 -0.29 1.72 2.81
N ILE A 7 -0.28 0.43 2.43
CA ILE A 7 -0.81 -0.66 3.25
C ILE A 7 0.30 -1.72 3.40
N GLY A 8 0.51 -2.24 4.61
CA GLY A 8 1.54 -3.26 4.86
C GLY A 8 1.19 -4.70 4.46
N GLY A 9 -0.01 -4.92 3.93
CA GLY A 9 -0.53 -6.23 3.55
C GLY A 9 -2.06 -6.19 3.52
N LEU A 10 -2.66 -7.00 2.65
CA LEU A 10 -4.13 -7.11 2.50
C LEU A 10 -4.64 -8.51 2.93
N GLU A 11 -3.88 -9.23 3.75
CA GLU A 11 -4.23 -10.57 4.22
C GLU A 11 -5.52 -10.55 5.06
N THR A 12 -6.38 -11.55 4.85
CA THR A 12 -7.69 -11.72 5.51
C THR A 12 -7.59 -11.96 7.02
N THR A 13 -6.42 -12.37 7.50
CA THR A 13 -6.01 -12.42 8.92
C THR A 13 -5.96 -11.05 9.61
N PHE A 14 -5.85 -9.96 8.83
CA PHE A 14 -5.89 -8.56 9.31
C PHE A 14 -7.24 -7.91 8.98
N GLY A 15 -8.36 -8.58 9.28
CA GLY A 15 -9.72 -8.23 8.82
C GLY A 15 -10.23 -6.80 9.03
N GLY A 16 -9.58 -5.96 9.85
CA GLY A 16 -9.97 -4.56 10.06
C GLY A 16 -9.23 -3.55 9.15
N PRO A 17 -7.89 -3.50 9.18
CA PRO A 17 -7.12 -2.52 8.41
C PRO A 17 -7.34 -2.56 6.89
N SER A 18 -7.44 -3.74 6.28
CA SER A 18 -7.64 -3.89 4.83
C SER A 18 -9.01 -3.42 4.37
N PHE A 19 -10.07 -3.72 5.14
CA PHE A 19 -11.43 -3.29 4.86
C PHE A 19 -11.61 -1.78 5.05
N SER A 20 -11.07 -1.24 6.15
CA SER A 20 -11.08 0.20 6.42
C SER A 20 -10.31 0.97 5.33
N ALA A 21 -9.14 0.48 4.93
CA ALA A 21 -8.36 1.08 3.86
C ALA A 21 -9.14 1.10 2.54
N THR A 22 -9.72 -0.03 2.16
CA THR A 22 -10.53 -0.17 0.94
C THR A 22 -11.73 0.78 0.93
N ASN A 23 -12.50 0.84 2.03
CA ASN A 23 -13.64 1.76 2.13
C ASN A 23 -13.19 3.23 2.07
N SER A 24 -12.06 3.57 2.69
CA SER A 24 -11.53 4.92 2.63
C SER A 24 -11.06 5.32 1.23
N ILE A 25 -10.55 4.35 0.44
CA ILE A 25 -10.22 4.54 -0.97
C ILE A 25 -11.51 4.80 -1.76
N TYR A 26 -12.53 3.96 -1.58
CA TYR A 26 -13.83 4.14 -2.25
C TYR A 26 -14.49 5.49 -1.93
N ALA A 27 -14.41 5.95 -0.68
CA ALA A 27 -14.90 7.27 -0.31
C ALA A 27 -14.13 8.40 -1.02
N CYS A 28 -12.80 8.30 -1.11
CA CYS A 28 -11.98 9.31 -1.80
C CYS A 28 -12.19 9.35 -3.32
N LEU A 29 -12.53 8.23 -3.93
CA LEU A 29 -12.85 8.14 -5.37
C LEU A 29 -14.14 8.90 -5.75
N GLY A 30 -15.02 9.21 -4.79
CA GLY A 30 -16.21 10.03 -5.04
C GLY A 30 -15.90 11.47 -5.45
N ASN A 31 -14.66 11.92 -5.29
CA ASN A 31 -14.20 13.22 -5.78
C ASN A 31 -13.30 13.03 -7.00
N HIS A 32 -13.80 13.39 -8.18
CA HIS A 32 -13.12 13.22 -9.46
C HIS A 32 -11.79 13.99 -9.62
N ASN A 33 -11.51 14.95 -8.73
CA ASN A 33 -10.24 15.67 -8.72
C ASN A 33 -9.12 14.90 -8.00
N ASN A 34 -9.42 13.73 -7.42
CA ASN A 34 -8.44 12.88 -6.76
C ASN A 34 -7.92 11.80 -7.70
N GLN A 35 -6.59 11.63 -7.73
CA GLN A 35 -5.93 10.44 -8.25
C GLN A 35 -5.42 9.64 -7.05
N ILE A 36 -5.71 8.34 -7.01
CA ILE A 36 -5.32 7.47 -5.90
C ILE A 36 -4.40 6.38 -6.44
N ASP A 37 -3.21 6.30 -5.86
CA ASP A 37 -2.30 5.19 -6.07
C ASP A 37 -2.20 4.39 -4.76
N LEU A 38 -2.13 3.07 -4.85
CA LEU A 38 -2.04 2.15 -3.72
C LEU A 38 -0.74 1.36 -3.78
N VAL A 39 -0.01 1.33 -2.67
CA VAL A 39 1.17 0.52 -2.47
C VAL A 39 0.89 -0.57 -1.45
N VAL A 40 1.13 -1.82 -1.83
CA VAL A 40 0.92 -2.98 -0.96
C VAL A 40 1.93 -4.10 -1.27
N PRO A 41 2.63 -4.66 -0.26
CA PRO A 41 3.49 -5.81 -0.47
C PRO A 41 2.65 -7.08 -0.67
N THR A 42 3.20 -8.04 -1.41
CA THR A 42 2.60 -9.36 -1.67
C THR A 42 3.52 -10.46 -1.21
N ASN A 43 2.99 -11.61 -0.80
CA ASN A 43 3.80 -12.74 -0.35
C ASN A 43 4.47 -13.50 -1.52
N GLY A 44 4.15 -13.17 -2.77
CA GLY A 44 4.81 -13.73 -3.96
C GLY A 44 4.60 -15.23 -4.20
N THR A 45 3.82 -15.90 -3.34
CA THR A 45 3.35 -17.26 -3.56
C THR A 45 2.14 -17.22 -4.50
N ASP A 46 2.01 -18.22 -5.39
CA ASP A 46 0.83 -18.39 -6.26
C ASP A 46 -0.49 -18.45 -5.47
N GLU A 47 -0.41 -18.67 -4.15
CA GLU A 47 -1.47 -18.37 -3.19
C GLU A 47 -1.62 -16.86 -2.92
N VAL A 48 -1.64 -16.04 -3.97
CA VAL A 48 -2.33 -14.76 -3.85
C VAL A 48 -3.79 -15.13 -3.62
N ASP A 49 -4.24 -14.97 -2.37
CA ASP A 49 -5.62 -15.23 -1.97
C ASP A 49 -6.55 -14.70 -3.07
N ARG A 50 -7.51 -15.52 -3.53
CA ARG A 50 -8.46 -15.10 -4.57
C ARG A 50 -9.10 -13.75 -4.22
N GLY A 51 -9.29 -13.49 -2.91
CA GLY A 51 -9.76 -12.20 -2.41
C GLY A 51 -8.82 -11.02 -2.71
N PHE A 52 -7.49 -11.20 -2.59
CA PHE A 52 -6.51 -10.15 -2.89
C PHE A 52 -6.50 -9.79 -4.37
N SER A 53 -6.43 -10.80 -5.24
CA SER A 53 -6.45 -10.59 -6.69
C SER A 53 -7.76 -9.95 -7.15
N GLN A 54 -8.89 -10.39 -6.59
CA GLN A 54 -10.19 -9.79 -6.86
C GLN A 54 -10.23 -8.32 -6.43
N LEU A 55 -9.76 -8.00 -5.22
CA LEU A 55 -9.73 -6.63 -4.71
C LEU A 55 -8.84 -5.71 -5.57
N ILE A 56 -7.65 -6.16 -5.98
CA ILE A 56 -6.80 -5.38 -6.91
C ILE A 56 -7.52 -5.12 -8.21
N ASN A 57 -8.19 -6.13 -8.77
CA ASN A 57 -8.94 -5.98 -10.01
C ASN A 57 -10.11 -5.00 -9.85
N GLU A 58 -10.83 -5.03 -8.73
CA GLU A 58 -11.91 -4.09 -8.43
C GLU A 58 -11.41 -2.64 -8.28
N LEU A 59 -10.30 -2.45 -7.58
CA LEU A 59 -9.65 -1.15 -7.39
C LEU A 59 -9.15 -0.58 -8.73
N THR A 60 -8.47 -1.41 -9.53
CA THR A 60 -7.95 -1.02 -10.84
C THR A 60 -9.08 -0.62 -11.80
N LYS A 61 -10.19 -1.37 -11.80
CA LYS A 61 -11.38 -1.03 -12.60
C LYS A 61 -12.00 0.32 -12.23
N LYS A 62 -11.79 0.78 -11.00
CA LYS A 62 -12.25 2.09 -10.51
C LYS A 62 -11.20 3.20 -10.69
N GLY A 63 -10.10 2.92 -11.39
CA GLY A 63 -9.06 3.90 -11.72
C GLY A 63 -7.97 4.07 -10.67
N VAL A 64 -7.90 3.19 -9.66
CA VAL A 64 -6.79 3.19 -8.69
C VAL A 64 -5.57 2.51 -9.31
N ILE A 65 -4.41 3.16 -9.26
CA ILE A 65 -3.16 2.55 -9.70
C ILE A 65 -2.59 1.73 -8.55
N VAL A 66 -2.46 0.41 -8.72
CA VAL A 66 -1.96 -0.48 -7.66
C VAL A 66 -0.53 -0.91 -7.95
N HIS A 67 0.38 -0.60 -7.03
CA HIS A 67 1.79 -0.99 -7.03
C HIS A 67 2.01 -2.09 -6.01
N THR A 68 2.44 -3.25 -6.51
CA THR A 68 2.74 -4.41 -5.68
C THR A 68 4.18 -4.85 -5.88
N ALA A 69 4.79 -5.40 -4.84
CA ALA A 69 6.06 -6.08 -4.94
C ALA A 69 6.16 -7.18 -3.89
N ASN A 70 6.87 -8.25 -4.24
CA ASN A 70 7.02 -9.40 -3.35
C ASN A 70 7.78 -9.01 -2.08
N LEU A 71 7.40 -9.65 -0.97
CA LEU A 71 8.19 -9.62 0.25
C LEU A 71 9.60 -10.10 -0.05
N THR A 72 10.56 -9.50 0.65
CA THR A 72 11.93 -9.92 0.51
C THR A 72 12.12 -11.31 1.11
N PRO A 73 12.89 -12.22 0.46
CA PRO A 73 13.28 -13.48 1.09
C PRO A 73 14.26 -13.27 2.24
N TYR A 74 14.93 -12.11 2.27
CA TYR A 74 15.78 -11.72 3.38
C TYR A 74 14.91 -11.51 4.64
N PHE A 75 15.42 -11.84 5.82
CA PHE A 75 14.71 -11.73 7.11
C PHE A 75 13.57 -12.74 7.36
N GLY A 76 13.32 -13.71 6.47
CA GLY A 76 12.43 -14.86 6.71
C GLY A 76 11.07 -14.48 7.30
N GLY A 77 10.72 -15.04 8.46
CA GLY A 77 9.44 -14.76 9.14
C GLY A 77 9.23 -13.29 9.53
N LEU A 78 10.29 -12.51 9.73
CA LEU A 78 10.17 -11.07 10.02
C LEU A 78 9.72 -10.29 8.79
N ALA A 79 10.15 -10.68 7.58
CA ALA A 79 9.68 -10.05 6.35
C ALA A 79 8.17 -10.20 6.20
N ARG A 80 7.64 -11.39 6.52
CA ARG A 80 6.20 -11.65 6.55
C ARG A 80 5.49 -10.86 7.65
N LYS A 81 6.02 -10.87 8.87
CA LYS A 81 5.43 -10.16 10.02
C LYS A 81 5.32 -8.65 9.80
N TYR A 82 6.32 -8.05 9.17
CA TYR A 82 6.42 -6.60 9.03
C TYR A 82 6.18 -6.09 7.60
N GLY A 83 5.78 -6.95 6.66
CA GLY A 83 5.51 -6.56 5.28
C GLY A 83 6.75 -6.03 4.53
N ILE A 84 7.94 -6.56 4.83
CA ILE A 84 9.20 -6.02 4.29
C ILE A 84 9.32 -6.40 2.81
N SER A 85 9.30 -5.41 1.93
CA SER A 85 9.59 -5.57 0.49
C SER A 85 10.60 -4.52 0.04
N ILE A 86 11.83 -4.92 -0.26
CA ILE A 86 12.90 -3.99 -0.66
C ILE A 86 12.52 -3.22 -1.93
N HIS A 87 11.92 -3.90 -2.91
CA HIS A 87 11.47 -3.28 -4.16
C HIS A 87 10.40 -2.23 -3.91
N LEU A 88 9.44 -2.52 -3.02
CA LEU A 88 8.38 -1.58 -2.67
C LEU A 88 8.94 -0.35 -1.93
N LEU A 89 9.87 -0.56 -0.98
CA LEU A 89 10.52 0.53 -0.27
C LEU A 89 11.34 1.42 -1.24
N LYS A 90 12.05 0.82 -2.19
CA LYS A 90 12.76 1.55 -3.24
C LYS A 90 11.80 2.39 -4.08
N TRP A 91 10.70 1.78 -4.52
CA TRP A 91 9.68 2.47 -5.30
C TRP A 91 9.08 3.66 -4.53
N ILE A 92 8.74 3.50 -3.24
CA ILE A 92 8.24 4.59 -2.39
C ILE A 92 9.27 5.73 -2.37
N LYS A 93 10.55 5.44 -2.12
CA LYS A 93 11.60 6.47 -2.06
C LYS A 93 11.68 7.31 -3.33
N GLU A 94 11.57 6.66 -4.48
CA GLU A 94 11.69 7.25 -5.81
C GLU A 94 10.46 8.09 -6.19
N ASN A 95 9.25 7.62 -5.88
CA ASN A 95 8.01 8.22 -6.39
C ASN A 95 7.27 9.10 -5.37
N ILE A 96 7.60 9.05 -4.07
CA ILE A 96 6.83 9.75 -3.03
C ILE A 96 6.72 11.28 -3.23
N ASN A 97 7.64 11.91 -3.98
CA ASN A 97 7.58 13.35 -4.29
C ASN A 97 6.43 13.75 -5.22
N GLU A 98 5.81 12.80 -5.90
CA GLU A 98 4.74 13.07 -6.87
C GLU A 98 3.37 13.23 -6.20
N TYR A 99 3.30 12.97 -4.89
CA TYR A 99 2.05 12.92 -4.15
C TYR A 99 1.90 14.13 -3.24
N ASP A 100 0.67 14.63 -3.19
CA ASP A 100 0.29 15.76 -2.34
C ASP A 100 0.02 15.31 -0.90
N VAL A 101 -0.42 14.05 -0.71
CA VAL A 101 -0.79 13.47 0.59
C VAL A 101 -0.42 11.99 0.63
N ILE A 102 0.16 11.55 1.74
CA ILE A 102 0.47 10.14 2.02
C ILE A 102 -0.43 9.62 3.14
N HIS A 103 -1.35 8.73 2.80
CA HIS A 103 -2.23 8.10 3.78
C HIS A 103 -1.78 6.66 4.06
N CYS A 104 -1.17 6.46 5.22
CA CYS A 104 -0.68 5.16 5.64
C CYS A 104 -1.70 4.40 6.49
N HIS A 105 -1.84 3.10 6.22
CA HIS A 105 -2.62 2.15 7.00
C HIS A 105 -1.68 1.17 7.69
N SER A 106 -1.99 0.80 8.94
CA SER A 106 -1.18 -0.06 9.83
C SER A 106 0.13 0.59 10.27
N ALA A 107 0.23 0.95 11.56
CA ALA A 107 1.36 1.72 12.10
C ALA A 107 2.70 0.96 12.17
N TRP A 108 2.68 -0.38 12.15
CA TRP A 108 3.83 -1.21 12.53
C TRP A 108 4.45 -2.01 11.38
N VAL A 109 4.15 -1.65 10.13
CA VAL A 109 4.67 -2.34 8.94
C VAL A 109 5.72 -1.49 8.24
N ALA A 110 6.72 -2.15 7.66
CA ALA A 110 7.88 -1.50 7.06
C ALA A 110 7.51 -0.47 5.97
N PRO A 111 6.56 -0.75 5.04
CA PRO A 111 6.14 0.23 4.05
C PRO A 111 5.58 1.51 4.68
N THR A 112 4.76 1.38 5.73
CA THR A 112 4.15 2.52 6.43
C THR A 112 5.19 3.34 7.18
N ILE A 113 6.03 2.70 8.01
CA ILE A 113 7.06 3.40 8.78
C ILE A 113 8.00 4.15 7.82
N PHE A 114 8.40 3.49 6.73
CA PHE A 114 9.27 4.08 5.73
C PHE A 114 8.60 5.23 4.98
N ALA A 115 7.33 5.09 4.59
CA ALA A 115 6.57 6.15 3.94
C ALA A 115 6.41 7.38 4.84
N ILE A 116 6.08 7.20 6.12
CA ILE A 116 5.99 8.29 7.11
C ILE A 116 7.34 9.01 7.24
N PHE A 117 8.43 8.26 7.37
CA PHE A 117 9.78 8.84 7.45
C PHE A 117 10.10 9.68 6.20
N GLN A 118 9.81 9.14 5.02
CA GLN A 118 10.08 9.80 3.75
C GLN A 118 9.19 11.03 3.52
N ALA A 119 7.90 10.95 3.90
CA ALA A 119 6.95 12.04 3.81
C ALA A 119 7.40 13.22 4.70
N ARG A 120 7.77 12.93 5.95
CA ARG A 120 8.33 13.93 6.87
C ARG A 120 9.59 14.60 6.32
N ARG A 121 10.53 13.81 5.80
CA ARG A 121 11.77 14.35 5.21
C ARG A 121 11.51 15.30 4.03
N LYS A 122 10.37 15.13 3.36
CA LYS A 122 9.98 15.87 2.16
C LYS A 122 8.87 16.90 2.41
N ASN A 123 8.46 17.10 3.66
CA ASN A 123 7.34 17.97 4.06
C ASN A 123 6.02 17.65 3.34
N ILE A 124 5.75 16.37 3.10
CA ILE A 124 4.50 15.90 2.52
C ILE A 124 3.56 15.51 3.68
N PRO A 125 2.31 16.01 3.68
CA PRO A 125 1.26 15.63 4.63
C PRO A 125 1.03 14.11 4.73
#